data_AF-A6G5Q5-F1
#
_entry.id   AF-A6G5Q5-F1
#
_cell.length_a   1.000
_cell.length_b   1.000
_cell.length_c   1.000
_cell.angle_alpha   90.00
_cell.angle_beta   90.00
_cell.angle_gamma   90.00
#
_symmetry.space_group_name_H-M   'P 1'
#
loop_
_entity.id
_entity.type
_entity.pdbx_description
1 polymer ?
#
loop_
_entity_poly.entity_id
_entity_poly.type
_entity_poly.pdbx_seq_one_letter_code
_entity_poly.pdbx_strand_id
1 'polypeptide(L)'
;MVDDISLPSRHGGIIFPLSMFRPTMLAAVMAESLVAQARNILDARLVLTRHPEIQLVLAHIEGSIIGDNPATFWRENAELGMVASQVMPQQLIQYWYDADEPRQGFIVAQRGQALAAQDATEDQMPAGSTAQDWPVAQLLAQMQLAEEELANGFAGGPQVSCSLMERDADDREMLMTLAGQPAEGEGEDPNAPAGGPGPDAPGGPSPSSDAPGGQQAQAPAKPKRATVEDDKKRRAAEAQAEQEARQARANSMRADLPHVIDDLGVVAAPKGAELADTDILEPFMVRAIAGDLPAGLPRELTDELQGKRVDFAVVVEFLSEVFVEEGPLSKPHFETHANPHMIGGQEVRALEVLAPRLGRGTFVRRGYAGAFVSRTPDQALPEALIIALLDSQD
;
A
#
# COMPACT_ATOMS: atom_id res chain seq x y z
N MET A 1 -23.80 29.46 -20.18
CA MET A 1 -23.10 30.01 -19.02
C MET A 1 -22.21 28.89 -18.55
N VAL A 2 -20.92 28.99 -18.87
CA VAL A 2 -19.90 28.04 -18.40
C VAL A 2 -19.68 28.46 -16.95
N ASP A 3 -19.93 27.55 -16.01
CA ASP A 3 -19.57 27.80 -14.61
C ASP A 3 -18.09 28.16 -14.58
N ASP A 4 -17.79 29.32 -14.03
CA ASP A 4 -16.45 29.81 -13.77
C ASP A 4 -15.90 28.88 -12.68
N ILE A 5 -15.29 27.75 -13.07
CA ILE A 5 -14.67 26.80 -12.13
C ILE A 5 -13.45 27.52 -11.56
N SER A 6 -13.67 28.29 -10.50
CA SER A 6 -12.58 28.86 -9.71
C SER A 6 -11.78 27.70 -9.13
N LEU A 7 -10.52 27.60 -9.51
CA LEU A 7 -9.59 26.62 -8.94
C LEU A 7 -9.57 26.75 -7.42
N PRO A 8 -9.54 25.64 -6.66
CA PRO A 8 -9.39 25.70 -5.21
C PRO A 8 -8.14 26.50 -4.84
N SER A 9 -8.31 27.63 -4.15
CA SER A 9 -7.19 28.51 -3.76
C SER A 9 -6.34 27.92 -2.62
N ARG A 10 -6.82 26.86 -1.97
CA ARG A 10 -6.18 26.17 -0.86
C ARG A 10 -6.32 24.67 -1.00
N HIS A 11 -5.21 23.97 -1.18
CA HIS A 11 -5.23 22.52 -1.30
C HIS A 11 -3.90 21.91 -0.83
N GLY A 12 -3.93 20.61 -0.62
CA GLY A 12 -2.78 19.83 -0.17
C GLY A 12 -3.14 18.36 -0.19
N GLY A 13 -2.12 17.51 -0.10
CA GLY A 13 -2.29 16.08 -0.17
C GLY A 13 -0.96 15.36 -0.29
N ILE A 14 -1.04 14.06 -0.60
CA ILE A 14 0.11 13.23 -0.88
C ILE A 14 -0.01 12.69 -2.31
N ILE A 15 1.01 12.90 -3.13
CA ILE A 15 1.10 12.37 -4.49
C ILE A 15 2.09 11.21 -4.50
N PHE A 16 1.75 10.12 -5.17
CA PHE A 16 2.67 9.00 -5.38
C PHE A 16 2.34 8.22 -6.65
N PRO A 17 3.31 7.48 -7.22
CA PRO A 17 3.05 6.58 -8.34
C PRO A 17 2.13 5.43 -7.94
N LEU A 18 1.14 5.11 -8.80
CA LEU A 18 0.33 3.91 -8.63
C LEU A 18 1.26 2.68 -8.62
N SER A 19 1.16 1.90 -7.55
CA SER A 19 2.00 0.73 -7.28
C SER A 19 1.24 -0.21 -6.33
N MET A 20 1.83 -1.36 -5.98
CA MET A 20 1.23 -2.24 -4.97
C MET A 20 1.41 -1.63 -3.58
N PHE A 21 0.32 -1.19 -2.99
CA PHE A 21 0.21 -0.80 -1.59
C PHE A 21 -1.16 -1.24 -1.07
N ARG A 22 -1.33 -1.35 0.25
CA ARG A 22 -2.64 -1.65 0.84
C ARG A 22 -3.31 -0.32 1.23
N PRO A 23 -4.35 0.17 0.53
CA PRO A 23 -5.05 1.39 0.92
C PRO A 23 -5.49 1.44 2.38
N THR A 24 -5.96 0.32 2.93
CA THR A 24 -6.33 0.21 4.36
C THR A 24 -5.12 0.38 5.28
N MET A 25 -3.95 -0.15 4.91
CA MET A 25 -2.72 0.03 5.67
C MET A 25 -2.26 1.48 5.64
N LEU A 26 -2.34 2.14 4.47
CA LEU A 26 -2.05 3.57 4.34
C LEU A 26 -3.00 4.41 5.22
N ALA A 27 -4.30 4.13 5.18
CA ALA A 27 -5.28 4.77 6.06
C ALA A 27 -4.98 4.52 7.53
N ALA A 28 -4.65 3.29 7.91
CA ALA A 28 -4.34 2.92 9.29
C ALA A 28 -3.14 3.69 9.84
N VAL A 29 -2.03 3.77 9.10
CA VAL A 29 -0.84 4.50 9.58
C VAL A 29 -1.08 6.01 9.65
N MET A 30 -1.87 6.57 8.73
CA MET A 30 -2.25 7.98 8.78
C MET A 30 -3.19 8.26 9.97
N ALA A 31 -4.17 7.39 10.21
CA ALA A 31 -5.08 7.47 11.33
C ALA A 31 -4.33 7.41 12.67
N GLU A 32 -3.37 6.49 12.81
CA GLU A 32 -2.53 6.38 14.00
C GLU A 32 -1.73 7.66 14.26
N SER A 33 -1.16 8.27 13.22
CA SER A 33 -0.45 9.55 13.34
C SER A 33 -1.39 10.68 13.81
N LEU A 34 -2.59 10.78 13.24
CA LEU A 34 -3.56 11.81 13.58
C LEU A 34 -4.12 11.64 15.00
N VAL A 35 -4.43 10.40 15.40
CA VAL A 35 -4.87 10.08 16.77
C VAL A 35 -3.76 10.37 17.78
N ALA A 36 -2.49 10.11 17.43
CA ALA A 36 -1.36 10.44 18.29
C ALA A 36 -1.25 11.95 18.59
N GLN A 37 -1.79 12.79 17.71
CA GLN A 37 -1.90 14.24 17.87
C GLN A 37 -3.23 14.69 18.50
N ALA A 38 -3.99 13.75 19.05
CA ALA A 38 -5.31 13.98 19.65
C ALA A 38 -6.33 14.64 18.70
N ARG A 39 -6.23 14.33 17.39
CA ARG A 39 -7.23 14.78 16.41
C ARG A 39 -8.47 13.89 16.46
N ASN A 40 -9.62 14.49 16.19
CA ASN A 40 -10.87 13.75 16.00
C ASN A 40 -10.94 13.26 14.55
N ILE A 41 -10.90 11.94 14.35
CA ILE A 41 -10.95 11.29 13.03
C ILE A 41 -12.25 10.51 12.79
N LEU A 42 -13.28 10.70 13.62
CA LEU A 42 -14.50 9.88 13.59
C LEU A 42 -15.24 9.92 12.25
N ASP A 43 -15.24 11.06 11.56
CA ASP A 43 -15.83 11.24 10.24
C ASP A 43 -14.77 11.29 9.12
N ALA A 44 -13.50 11.05 9.45
CA ALA A 44 -12.40 11.25 8.52
C ALA A 44 -12.21 10.04 7.60
N ARG A 45 -11.98 10.34 6.31
CA ARG A 45 -11.75 9.35 5.26
C ARG A 45 -10.49 9.69 4.49
N LEU A 46 -9.71 8.67 4.16
CA LEU A 46 -8.66 8.78 3.16
C LEU A 46 -9.28 8.52 1.79
N VAL A 47 -9.17 9.49 0.90
CA VAL A 47 -9.63 9.40 -0.48
C VAL A 47 -8.42 9.35 -1.38
N LEU A 48 -8.42 8.38 -2.29
CA LEU A 48 -7.37 8.16 -3.27
C LEU A 48 -7.99 8.36 -4.64
N THR A 49 -7.46 9.29 -5.42
CA THR A 49 -7.88 9.55 -6.81
C THR A 49 -6.68 9.36 -7.71
N ARG A 50 -6.79 8.46 -8.69
CA ARG A 50 -5.76 8.29 -9.72
C ARG A 50 -5.99 9.29 -10.85
N HIS A 51 -4.90 9.87 -11.36
CA HIS A 51 -4.92 10.65 -12.60
C HIS A 51 -5.56 9.86 -13.76
N PRO A 52 -6.42 10.48 -14.58
CA PRO A 52 -7.11 9.78 -15.68
C PRO A 52 -6.16 9.21 -16.73
N GLU A 53 -5.04 9.89 -16.99
CA GLU A 53 -4.13 9.54 -18.10
C GLU A 53 -2.78 8.94 -17.67
N ILE A 54 -2.35 9.13 -16.42
CA ILE A 54 -1.02 8.70 -15.95
C ILE A 54 -1.11 7.92 -14.65
N GLN A 55 -0.02 7.23 -14.29
CA GLN A 55 0.06 6.36 -13.11
C GLN A 55 0.39 7.15 -11.83
N LEU A 56 -0.31 8.25 -11.58
CA LEU A 56 -0.18 9.02 -10.33
C LEU A 56 -1.47 8.95 -9.54
N VAL A 57 -1.34 8.81 -8.22
CA VAL A 57 -2.44 8.85 -7.26
C VAL A 57 -2.25 10.06 -6.36
N LEU A 58 -3.33 10.82 -6.18
CA LEU A 58 -3.46 11.83 -5.16
C LEU A 58 -4.25 11.26 -3.99
N ALA A 59 -3.65 11.25 -2.82
CA ALA A 59 -4.29 10.98 -1.56
C ALA A 59 -4.65 12.29 -0.85
N HIS A 60 -5.91 12.43 -0.47
CA HIS A 60 -6.38 13.50 0.39
C HIS A 60 -7.21 12.94 1.55
N ILE A 61 -7.33 13.70 2.64
CA ILE A 61 -8.22 13.37 3.74
C ILE A 61 -9.44 14.26 3.63
N GLU A 62 -10.61 13.67 3.76
CA GLU A 62 -11.89 14.36 3.92
C GLU A 62 -12.39 14.20 5.36
N GLY A 63 -13.22 15.13 5.81
CA GLY A 63 -13.85 15.13 7.12
C GLY A 63 -13.54 16.38 7.94
N SER A 64 -14.19 16.51 9.10
CA SER A 64 -14.11 17.68 9.97
C SER A 64 -12.69 18.02 10.45
N ILE A 65 -11.78 17.04 10.43
CA ILE A 65 -10.38 17.18 10.84
C ILE A 65 -9.57 18.19 10.02
N ILE A 66 -9.94 18.40 8.75
CA ILE A 66 -9.22 19.32 7.85
C ILE A 66 -9.44 20.78 8.25
N GLY A 67 -10.59 21.08 8.83
CA GLY A 67 -11.03 22.45 9.08
C GLY A 67 -11.22 23.25 7.79
N ASP A 68 -11.14 24.58 7.90
CA ASP A 68 -11.44 25.49 6.79
C ASP A 68 -10.25 25.76 5.85
N ASN A 69 -9.05 25.30 6.22
CA ASN A 69 -7.83 25.50 5.41
C ASN A 69 -7.08 24.18 5.22
N PRO A 70 -7.34 23.47 4.11
CA PRO A 70 -6.65 22.23 3.77
C PRO A 70 -5.13 22.39 3.67
N ALA A 71 -4.63 23.50 3.12
CA ALA A 71 -3.20 23.73 2.98
C ALA A 71 -2.50 23.81 4.34
N THR A 72 -3.13 24.52 5.30
CA THR A 72 -2.65 24.59 6.68
C THR A 72 -2.68 23.23 7.35
N PHE A 73 -3.74 22.43 7.18
CA PHE A 73 -3.78 21.07 7.69
C PHE A 73 -2.59 20.24 7.19
N TRP A 74 -2.36 20.18 5.88
CA TRP A 74 -1.25 19.39 5.33
C TRP A 74 0.13 19.92 5.74
N ARG A 75 0.30 21.23 5.86
CA ARG A 75 1.55 21.83 6.36
C ARG A 75 1.83 21.46 7.82
N GLU A 76 0.82 21.51 8.67
CA GLU A 76 0.97 21.26 10.12
C GLU A 76 1.07 19.78 10.46
N ASN A 77 0.69 18.89 9.53
CA ASN A 77 0.79 17.44 9.67
C ASN A 77 1.81 16.87 8.67
N ALA A 78 2.98 17.52 8.55
CA ALA A 78 4.09 17.16 7.67
C ALA A 78 4.62 15.72 7.88
N GLU A 79 4.44 15.18 9.08
CA GLU A 79 4.82 13.82 9.43
C GLU A 79 3.95 12.74 8.78
N LEU A 80 2.75 13.08 8.29
CA LEU A 80 1.90 12.13 7.57
C LEU A 80 2.60 11.53 6.36
N GLY A 81 3.34 12.33 5.60
CA GLY A 81 4.12 11.87 4.46
C GLY A 81 5.24 10.93 4.89
N MET A 82 5.93 11.21 6.00
CA MET A 82 6.95 10.31 6.52
C MET A 82 6.34 8.97 6.93
N VAL A 83 5.24 8.97 7.69
CA VAL A 83 4.57 7.77 8.17
C VAL A 83 3.99 6.96 7.01
N ALA A 84 3.29 7.61 6.07
CA ALA A 84 2.80 6.98 4.83
C ALA A 84 3.95 6.33 4.06
N SER A 85 5.12 6.97 3.96
CA SER A 85 6.24 6.47 3.17
C SER A 85 6.87 5.18 3.72
N GLN A 86 6.52 4.76 4.94
CA GLN A 86 6.96 3.48 5.51
C GLN A 86 6.22 2.31 4.86
N VAL A 87 4.94 2.50 4.52
CA VAL A 87 4.07 1.46 3.94
C VAL A 87 3.95 1.57 2.42
N MET A 88 4.45 2.65 1.82
CA MET A 88 4.47 2.85 0.37
C MET A 88 5.75 2.30 -0.30
N PRO A 89 5.65 1.63 -1.46
CA PRO A 89 6.80 1.02 -2.13
C PRO A 89 7.73 2.00 -2.83
N GLN A 90 7.19 3.13 -3.24
CA GLN A 90 7.94 4.18 -3.92
C GLN A 90 7.96 5.46 -3.09
N GLN A 91 8.75 6.43 -3.55
CA GLN A 91 8.71 7.78 -3.00
C GLN A 91 7.30 8.37 -3.10
N LEU A 92 6.94 9.16 -2.11
CA LEU A 92 5.73 9.99 -2.12
C LEU A 92 6.10 11.44 -1.90
N ILE A 93 5.18 12.34 -2.26
CA ILE A 93 5.35 13.78 -2.16
C ILE A 93 4.15 14.35 -1.42
N GLN A 94 4.34 14.76 -0.17
CA GLN A 94 3.34 15.56 0.53
C GLN A 94 3.50 17.02 0.11
N TYR A 95 2.40 17.73 -0.14
CA TYR A 95 2.46 19.13 -0.56
C TYR A 95 1.32 19.94 0.05
N TRP A 96 1.50 21.27 0.07
CA TRP A 96 0.49 22.25 0.44
C TRP A 96 0.63 23.51 -0.42
N TYR A 97 -0.50 24.12 -0.72
CA TYR A 97 -0.63 25.33 -1.53
C TYR A 97 -1.71 26.23 -0.94
N ASP A 98 -1.36 27.45 -0.55
CA ASP A 98 -2.28 28.49 -0.09
C ASP A 98 -2.06 29.76 -0.90
N ALA A 99 -3.02 30.14 -1.74
CA ALA A 99 -2.97 31.38 -2.52
C ALA A 99 -3.50 32.60 -1.75
N ASP A 100 -4.28 32.39 -0.69
CA ASP A 100 -4.86 33.49 0.10
C ASP A 100 -3.84 34.03 1.12
N GLU A 101 -3.01 33.15 1.69
CA GLU A 101 -1.79 33.47 2.42
C GLU A 101 -0.60 32.88 1.64
N PRO A 102 -0.03 33.60 0.66
CA PRO A 102 0.88 33.03 -0.34
C PRO A 102 2.02 32.20 0.26
N ARG A 103 1.80 30.88 0.25
CA ARG A 103 2.71 29.89 0.81
C ARG A 103 2.55 28.56 0.10
N GLN A 104 3.67 27.98 -0.28
CA GLN A 104 3.70 26.68 -0.94
C GLN A 104 4.85 25.85 -0.41
N GLY A 105 4.65 24.55 -0.35
CA GLY A 105 5.73 23.66 0.04
C GLY A 105 5.43 22.20 -0.25
N PHE A 106 6.48 21.40 -0.13
CA PHE A 106 6.42 19.97 -0.30
C PHE A 106 7.50 19.25 0.52
N ILE A 107 7.27 17.96 0.75
CA ILE A 107 8.22 17.01 1.33
C ILE A 107 8.22 15.77 0.46
N VAL A 108 9.39 15.39 -0.05
CA VAL A 108 9.62 14.10 -0.70
C VAL A 108 10.06 13.12 0.38
N ALA A 109 9.34 12.01 0.54
CA ALA A 109 9.62 11.01 1.55
C ALA A 109 9.66 9.60 0.98
N GLN A 110 10.54 8.76 1.54
CA GLN A 110 10.66 7.35 1.21
C GLN A 110 11.12 6.58 2.45
N ARG A 111 10.49 5.42 2.74
CA ARG A 111 10.90 4.52 3.83
C ARG A 111 11.02 5.21 5.21
N GLY A 112 10.11 6.14 5.50
CA GLY A 112 10.10 6.89 6.76
C GLY A 112 11.11 8.04 6.85
N GLN A 113 11.80 8.37 5.75
CA GLN A 113 12.81 9.43 5.72
C GLN A 113 12.42 10.53 4.73
N ALA A 114 12.66 11.79 5.11
CA ALA A 114 12.58 12.92 4.19
C ALA A 114 13.84 12.98 3.33
N LEU A 115 13.67 12.95 2.01
CA LEU A 115 14.73 13.04 1.02
C LEU A 115 14.98 14.48 0.57
N ALA A 116 13.90 15.25 0.46
CA ALA A 116 13.91 16.67 0.12
C ALA A 116 12.70 17.36 0.76
N ALA A 117 12.84 18.64 1.07
CA ALA A 117 11.75 19.47 1.53
C ALA A 117 11.99 20.92 1.09
N GLN A 118 10.92 21.60 0.73
CA GLN A 118 10.92 23.02 0.44
C GLN A 118 9.62 23.63 0.96
N ASP A 119 9.72 24.80 1.58
CA ASP A 119 8.60 25.57 2.09
C ASP A 119 8.96 27.03 1.84
N ALA A 120 8.08 27.75 1.16
CA ALA A 120 8.30 29.13 0.79
C ALA A 120 7.06 29.96 1.10
N THR A 121 7.27 31.07 1.80
CA THR A 121 6.35 32.19 1.92
C THR A 121 6.75 33.32 0.96
N GLU A 122 5.85 34.26 0.70
CA GLU A 122 6.12 35.38 -0.22
C GLU A 122 7.41 36.15 0.10
N ASP A 123 7.71 36.38 1.38
CA ASP A 123 8.91 37.10 1.84
C ASP A 123 10.22 36.31 1.67
N GLN A 124 10.12 34.98 1.47
CA GLN A 124 11.26 34.10 1.21
C GLN A 124 11.56 33.96 -0.28
N MET A 125 10.65 34.41 -1.14
CA MET A 125 10.83 34.38 -2.59
C MET A 125 11.83 35.45 -3.04
N PRO A 126 12.80 35.12 -3.92
CA PRO A 126 13.69 36.10 -4.51
C PRO A 126 12.95 37.26 -5.20
N ALA A 127 13.53 38.46 -5.16
CA ALA A 127 12.97 39.60 -5.87
C ALA A 127 12.90 39.33 -7.38
N GLY A 128 11.70 39.47 -7.96
CA GLY A 128 11.46 39.16 -9.37
C GLY A 128 11.07 37.71 -9.65
N SER A 129 10.86 36.88 -8.62
CA SER A 129 10.27 35.55 -8.78
C SER A 129 8.94 35.59 -9.52
N THR A 130 8.78 34.64 -10.42
CA THR A 130 7.59 34.36 -11.19
C THR A 130 6.78 33.24 -10.54
N ALA A 131 5.56 32.99 -11.03
CA ALA A 131 4.74 31.88 -10.57
C ALA A 131 5.46 30.51 -10.67
N GLN A 132 6.32 30.33 -11.67
CA GLN A 132 7.08 29.09 -11.90
C GLN A 132 8.22 28.87 -10.90
N ASP A 133 8.61 29.91 -10.17
CA ASP A 133 9.70 29.81 -9.19
C ASP A 133 9.22 29.23 -7.85
N TRP A 134 7.91 29.13 -7.64
CA TRP A 134 7.35 28.62 -6.41
C TRP A 134 7.52 27.10 -6.27
N PRO A 135 7.66 26.57 -5.03
CA PRO A 135 7.96 25.16 -4.79
C PRO A 135 7.01 24.17 -5.47
N VAL A 136 5.69 24.39 -5.39
CA VAL A 136 4.70 23.47 -5.98
C VAL A 136 4.70 23.60 -7.50
N ALA A 137 4.86 24.81 -8.05
CA ALA A 137 4.97 24.99 -9.50
C ALA A 137 6.21 24.28 -10.09
N GLN A 138 7.36 24.34 -9.42
CA GLN A 138 8.56 23.60 -9.83
C GLN A 138 8.36 22.09 -9.75
N LEU A 139 7.70 21.60 -8.70
CA LEU A 139 7.35 20.19 -8.52
C LEU A 139 6.43 19.70 -9.66
N LEU A 140 5.37 20.45 -9.97
CA LEU A 140 4.44 20.15 -11.06
C LEU A 140 5.13 20.08 -12.42
N ALA A 141 6.03 21.03 -12.70
CA ALA A 141 6.82 21.03 -13.93
C ALA A 141 7.71 19.78 -14.07
N GLN A 142 8.28 19.27 -12.97
CA GLN A 142 9.06 18.03 -12.98
C GLN A 142 8.19 16.80 -13.24
N MET A 143 6.98 16.78 -12.71
CA MET A 143 6.00 15.70 -12.91
C MET A 143 5.24 15.80 -14.23
N GLN A 144 5.43 16.89 -14.98
CA GLN A 144 4.67 17.21 -16.20
C GLN A 144 3.15 17.28 -15.95
N LEU A 145 2.77 17.86 -14.80
CA LEU A 145 1.38 18.05 -14.38
C LEU A 145 1.00 19.53 -14.45
N ALA A 146 -0.26 19.81 -14.79
CA ALA A 146 -0.82 21.15 -14.70
C ALA A 146 -1.26 21.47 -13.26
N GLU A 147 -1.25 22.77 -12.91
CA GLU A 147 -1.68 23.22 -11.57
C GLU A 147 -3.16 22.92 -11.32
N GLU A 148 -3.97 23.05 -12.36
CA GLU A 148 -5.40 22.78 -12.32
C GLU A 148 -5.72 21.32 -12.03
N GLU A 149 -4.90 20.38 -12.51
CA GLU A 149 -5.09 18.95 -12.26
C GLU A 149 -4.92 18.64 -10.77
N LEU A 150 -3.92 19.26 -10.14
CA LEU A 150 -3.66 19.08 -8.72
C LEU A 150 -4.69 19.80 -7.85
N ALA A 151 -5.06 21.02 -8.21
CA ALA A 151 -6.07 21.81 -7.49
C ALA A 151 -7.44 21.14 -7.53
N ASN A 152 -7.83 20.55 -8.67
CA ASN A 152 -9.11 19.84 -8.83
C ASN A 152 -9.06 18.37 -8.39
N GLY A 153 -7.94 17.93 -7.80
CA GLY A 153 -7.79 16.58 -7.25
C GLY A 153 -7.89 15.44 -8.26
N PHE A 154 -7.39 15.64 -9.49
CA PHE A 154 -7.48 14.68 -10.60
C PHE A 154 -8.93 14.33 -11.00
N ALA A 155 -9.77 15.36 -11.13
CA ALA A 155 -11.17 15.23 -11.54
C ALA A 155 -11.36 14.32 -12.77
N GLY A 156 -12.34 13.41 -12.68
CA GLY A 156 -12.65 12.42 -13.73
C GLY A 156 -11.80 11.15 -13.67
N GLY A 157 -10.82 11.08 -12.78
CA GLY A 157 -10.02 9.89 -12.51
C GLY A 157 -10.74 8.84 -11.66
N PRO A 158 -10.27 7.58 -11.65
CA PRO A 158 -10.77 6.56 -10.74
C PRO A 158 -10.51 6.93 -9.28
N GLN A 159 -11.52 6.75 -8.43
CA GLN A 159 -11.49 7.18 -7.03
C GLN A 159 -11.95 6.06 -6.09
N VAL A 160 -11.27 5.93 -4.96
CA VAL A 160 -11.68 5.07 -3.84
C VAL A 160 -11.58 5.84 -2.54
N SER A 161 -12.34 5.41 -1.52
CA SER A 161 -12.30 6.02 -0.19
C SER A 161 -12.29 4.94 0.88
N CYS A 162 -11.47 5.12 1.90
CA CYS A 162 -11.42 4.24 3.08
C CYS A 162 -11.57 5.05 4.36
N SER A 163 -12.26 4.48 5.34
CA SER A 163 -12.43 5.08 6.67
C SER A 163 -11.07 5.11 7.37
N LEU A 164 -10.76 6.21 8.07
CA LEU A 164 -9.61 6.23 8.97
C LEU A 164 -9.86 5.45 10.28
N MET A 165 -11.10 5.05 10.54
CA MET A 165 -11.49 4.33 11.76
C MET A 165 -11.74 2.83 11.54
N GLU A 166 -12.35 2.48 10.40
CA GLU A 166 -12.77 1.11 10.09
C GLU A 166 -11.77 0.46 9.13
N ARG A 167 -11.38 -0.78 9.42
CA ARG A 167 -10.36 -1.52 8.64
C ARG A 167 -10.97 -2.51 7.65
N ASP A 168 -12.29 -2.53 7.49
CA ASP A 168 -13.01 -3.62 6.83
C ASP A 168 -13.18 -3.40 5.30
N ALA A 169 -12.22 -2.74 4.65
CA ALA A 169 -12.28 -2.49 3.21
C ALA A 169 -11.42 -3.50 2.43
N ASP A 170 -11.89 -3.89 1.25
CA ASP A 170 -11.16 -4.79 0.36
C ASP A 170 -10.07 -4.02 -0.41
N ASP A 171 -8.81 -4.19 0.01
CA ASP A 171 -7.64 -3.58 -0.62
C ASP A 171 -7.49 -3.95 -2.09
N ARG A 172 -7.88 -5.18 -2.47
CA ARG A 172 -7.80 -5.66 -3.85
C ARG A 172 -8.80 -4.91 -4.70
N GLU A 173 -10.06 -4.85 -4.29
CA GLU A 173 -11.10 -4.10 -5.00
C GLU A 173 -10.72 -2.63 -5.16
N MET A 174 -10.17 -2.01 -4.11
CA MET A 174 -9.74 -0.63 -4.15
C MET A 174 -8.58 -0.39 -5.14
N LEU A 175 -7.56 -1.25 -5.13
CA LEU A 175 -6.45 -1.15 -6.08
C LEU A 175 -6.89 -1.36 -7.53
N MET A 176 -7.79 -2.31 -7.78
CA MET A 176 -8.34 -2.57 -9.11
C MET A 176 -9.16 -1.38 -9.61
N THR A 177 -9.98 -0.80 -8.73
CA THR A 177 -10.73 0.42 -9.03
C THR A 177 -9.78 1.57 -9.39
N LEU A 178 -8.73 1.81 -8.60
CA LEU A 178 -7.70 2.81 -8.93
C LEU A 178 -7.00 2.50 -10.26
N ALA A 179 -6.76 1.22 -10.58
CA ALA A 179 -6.20 0.80 -11.86
C ALA A 179 -7.15 1.04 -13.05
N GLY A 180 -8.41 1.44 -12.81
CA GLY A 180 -9.44 1.56 -13.85
C GLY A 180 -9.92 0.21 -14.35
N GLN A 181 -9.74 -0.84 -13.55
CA GLN A 181 -10.11 -2.21 -13.88
C GLN A 181 -11.33 -2.63 -13.05
N PRO A 182 -12.27 -3.42 -13.60
CA PRO A 182 -13.38 -3.95 -12.82
C PRO A 182 -12.86 -4.84 -11.69
N ALA A 183 -13.41 -4.67 -10.49
CA ALA A 183 -13.19 -5.60 -9.39
C ALA A 183 -13.90 -6.92 -9.72
N GLU A 184 -13.20 -7.83 -10.39
CA GLU A 184 -13.76 -9.15 -10.66
C GLU A 184 -13.72 -9.98 -9.38
N GLY A 185 -14.91 -10.30 -8.87
CA GLY A 185 -15.10 -11.30 -7.83
C GLY A 185 -14.67 -12.67 -8.35
N GLU A 186 -13.44 -13.08 -8.04
CA GLU A 186 -13.04 -14.47 -8.13
C GLU A 186 -13.65 -15.21 -6.93
N GLY A 187 -14.89 -15.67 -7.12
CA GLY A 187 -15.67 -16.36 -6.10
C GLY A 187 -17.05 -16.81 -6.57
N GLU A 188 -17.22 -17.27 -7.81
CA GLU A 188 -18.28 -18.25 -8.08
C GLU A 188 -17.75 -19.62 -7.66
N ASP A 189 -17.88 -19.92 -6.36
CA ASP A 189 -17.91 -21.28 -5.88
C ASP A 189 -19.15 -21.96 -6.49
N PRO A 190 -19.01 -22.95 -7.40
CA PRO A 190 -20.15 -23.64 -7.99
C PRO A 190 -20.96 -24.46 -6.97
N ASN A 191 -20.58 -24.46 -5.68
CA ASN A 191 -21.29 -25.10 -4.58
C ASN A 191 -21.91 -24.14 -3.54
N ALA A 192 -21.93 -22.83 -3.76
CA ALA A 192 -22.67 -21.92 -2.88
C ALA A 192 -24.19 -22.09 -3.10
N PRO A 193 -24.99 -22.46 -2.08
CA PRO A 193 -26.44 -22.57 -2.25
C PRO A 193 -27.05 -21.20 -2.52
N ALA A 194 -27.79 -21.10 -3.62
CA ALA A 194 -28.48 -19.89 -4.08
C ALA A 194 -29.42 -19.31 -3.00
N GLY A 195 -28.98 -18.23 -2.35
CA GLY A 195 -29.78 -17.42 -1.44
C GLY A 195 -30.63 -16.41 -2.20
N GLY A 196 -31.82 -16.83 -2.62
CA GLY A 196 -32.88 -15.95 -3.13
C GLY A 196 -33.50 -15.03 -2.05
N PRO A 197 -34.40 -14.13 -2.47
CA PRO A 197 -34.59 -12.77 -1.96
C PRO A 197 -35.29 -12.66 -0.60
N GLY A 198 -35.02 -11.56 0.11
CA GLY A 198 -35.66 -11.22 1.38
C GLY A 198 -37.19 -11.06 1.30
N PRO A 199 -37.85 -11.03 2.47
CA PRO A 199 -38.73 -9.88 2.71
C PRO A 199 -38.77 -9.40 4.18
N ASP A 200 -38.99 -8.09 4.30
CA ASP A 200 -39.86 -7.37 5.22
C ASP A 200 -39.94 -7.72 6.73
N ALA A 201 -39.73 -6.67 7.52
CA ALA A 201 -40.09 -6.55 8.93
C ALA A 201 -41.59 -6.81 9.20
N PRO A 202 -41.95 -7.08 10.48
CA PRO A 202 -42.80 -6.09 11.15
C PRO A 202 -42.51 -5.87 12.65
N GLY A 203 -42.50 -4.58 13.01
CA GLY A 203 -43.21 -3.92 14.11
C GLY A 203 -43.49 -4.61 15.48
N GLY A 204 -42.91 -4.00 16.52
CA GLY A 204 -43.59 -3.57 17.76
C GLY A 204 -43.42 -4.45 19.02
N PRO A 205 -43.76 -3.97 20.25
CA PRO A 205 -44.05 -2.60 20.71
C PRO A 205 -43.25 -2.17 21.98
N SER A 206 -43.29 -0.87 22.27
CA SER A 206 -42.90 -0.26 23.56
C SER A 206 -43.74 -0.77 24.75
N PRO A 207 -43.23 -0.60 25.98
CA PRO A 207 -44.06 0.00 27.02
C PRO A 207 -43.35 1.13 27.77
N SER A 208 -44.06 2.25 27.89
CA SER A 208 -43.84 3.28 28.88
C SER A 208 -44.39 2.82 30.24
N SER A 209 -43.68 3.07 31.34
CA SER A 209 -44.33 3.46 32.60
C SER A 209 -43.33 4.08 33.57
N ASP A 210 -43.85 5.05 34.30
CA ASP A 210 -43.19 6.00 35.19
C ASP A 210 -42.46 5.39 36.41
N ALA A 211 -41.49 6.18 36.88
CA ALA A 211 -40.81 6.09 38.17
C ALA A 211 -41.80 6.28 39.36
N PRO A 212 -41.46 6.08 40.65
CA PRO A 212 -40.31 6.73 41.31
C PRO A 212 -39.65 5.93 42.47
N GLY A 213 -38.42 6.31 42.83
CA GLY A 213 -37.84 5.92 44.14
C GLY A 213 -36.33 5.84 44.15
N GLY A 214 -35.69 6.91 44.65
CA GLY A 214 -34.24 7.00 44.74
C GLY A 214 -33.61 6.02 45.72
N GLN A 215 -32.53 5.38 45.27
CA GLN A 215 -31.44 4.89 46.12
C GLN A 215 -30.12 5.26 45.43
N GLN A 216 -29.27 5.95 46.18
CA GLN A 216 -27.93 6.37 45.77
C GLN A 216 -27.08 5.14 45.43
N ALA A 217 -26.89 4.88 44.15
CA ALA A 217 -25.83 4.01 43.67
C ALA A 217 -24.50 4.79 43.73
N GLN A 218 -23.56 4.29 44.53
CA GLN A 218 -22.19 4.79 44.54
C GLN A 218 -21.60 4.64 43.13
N ALA A 219 -21.12 5.75 42.57
CA ALA A 219 -20.45 5.76 41.29
C ALA A 219 -19.20 4.86 41.32
N PRO A 220 -18.97 4.03 40.30
CA PRO A 220 -17.74 3.26 40.19
C PRO A 220 -16.55 4.21 40.13
N ALA A 221 -15.50 3.90 40.90
CA ALA A 221 -14.27 4.68 40.94
C ALA A 221 -13.75 4.92 39.51
N LYS A 222 -13.54 6.20 39.15
CA LYS A 222 -12.96 6.60 37.88
C LYS A 222 -11.65 5.81 37.66
N PRO A 223 -11.44 5.15 36.50
CA PRO A 223 -10.14 4.57 36.19
C PRO A 223 -9.12 5.70 36.21
N LYS A 224 -8.00 5.50 36.94
CA LYS A 224 -6.89 6.45 36.96
C LYS A 224 -6.49 6.72 35.50
N ARG A 225 -6.54 7.98 35.08
CA ARG A 225 -6.03 8.41 33.78
C ARG A 225 -4.57 7.96 33.69
N ALA A 226 -4.28 7.03 32.79
CA ALA A 226 -2.92 6.67 32.44
C ALA A 226 -2.18 7.97 32.05
N THR A 227 -0.99 8.17 32.59
CA THR A 227 -0.22 9.36 32.28
C THR A 227 0.30 9.26 30.83
N VAL A 228 0.62 10.40 30.22
CA VAL A 228 1.22 10.44 28.86
C VAL A 228 2.49 9.60 28.78
N GLU A 229 3.24 9.47 29.90
CA GLU A 229 4.41 8.61 29.99
C GLU A 229 4.07 7.12 30.06
N ASP A 230 3.01 6.73 30.78
CA ASP A 230 2.56 5.34 30.84
C ASP A 230 2.02 4.88 29.48
N ASP A 231 1.33 5.76 28.76
CA ASP A 231 0.84 5.48 27.42
C ASP A 231 1.97 5.40 26.39
N LYS A 232 2.99 6.28 26.48
CA LYS A 232 4.20 6.18 25.64
C LYS A 232 4.96 4.87 25.89
N LYS A 233 5.06 4.42 27.15
CA LYS A 233 5.67 3.13 27.48
C LYS A 233 4.87 1.95 26.97
N ARG A 234 3.53 1.99 27.08
CA ARG A 234 2.65 0.95 26.53
C ARG A 234 2.80 0.86 25.01
N ARG A 235 2.81 1.99 24.30
CA ARG A 235 2.98 2.03 22.84
C ARG A 235 4.37 1.57 22.39
N ALA A 236 5.43 1.94 23.12
CA ALA A 236 6.77 1.43 22.85
C ALA A 236 6.85 -0.09 23.06
N ALA A 237 6.17 -0.62 24.07
CA ALA A 237 6.08 -2.06 24.30
C ALA A 237 5.24 -2.78 23.23
N GLU A 238 4.15 -2.18 22.76
CA GLU A 238 3.34 -2.72 21.64
C GLU A 238 4.12 -2.72 20.32
N ALA A 239 4.81 -1.63 19.98
CA ALA A 239 5.65 -1.55 18.78
C ALA A 239 6.83 -2.53 18.86
N GLN A 240 7.44 -2.69 20.03
CA GLN A 240 8.48 -3.70 20.24
C GLN A 240 7.92 -5.11 20.11
N ALA A 241 6.75 -5.40 20.70
CA ALA A 241 6.10 -6.70 20.59
C ALA A 241 5.69 -7.00 19.13
N GLU A 242 5.24 -6.01 18.37
CA GLU A 242 4.95 -6.17 16.95
C GLU A 242 6.21 -6.43 16.13
N GLN A 243 7.30 -5.70 16.40
CA GLN A 243 8.59 -5.94 15.76
C GLN A 243 9.15 -7.33 16.10
N GLU A 244 9.04 -7.76 17.36
CA GLU A 244 9.40 -9.10 17.81
C GLU A 244 8.52 -10.17 17.14
N ALA A 245 7.21 -9.93 17.00
CA ALA A 245 6.30 -10.83 16.30
C ALA A 245 6.60 -10.94 14.80
N ARG A 246 6.89 -9.82 14.12
CA ARG A 246 7.33 -9.82 12.71
C ARG A 246 8.67 -10.54 12.56
N GLN A 247 9.62 -10.30 13.45
CA GLN A 247 10.91 -10.97 13.42
C GLN A 247 10.79 -12.46 13.72
N ALA A 248 9.89 -12.86 14.63
CA ALA A 248 9.56 -14.26 14.88
C ALA A 248 8.93 -14.92 13.65
N ARG A 249 8.01 -14.23 12.95
CA ARG A 249 7.43 -14.70 11.68
C ARG A 249 8.51 -14.88 10.62
N ALA A 250 9.37 -13.88 10.41
CA ALA A 250 10.48 -13.95 9.46
C ALA A 250 11.46 -15.10 9.79
N ASN A 251 11.78 -15.31 11.08
CA ASN A 251 12.63 -16.42 11.50
C ASN A 251 11.94 -17.78 11.28
N SER A 252 10.64 -17.87 11.52
CA SER A 252 9.86 -19.09 11.27
C SER A 252 9.81 -19.43 9.77
N MET A 253 9.67 -18.44 8.90
CA MET A 253 9.64 -18.65 7.43
C MET A 253 11.00 -19.08 6.87
N ARG A 254 12.09 -18.71 7.55
CA ARG A 254 13.46 -19.13 7.20
C ARG A 254 13.84 -20.50 7.75
N ALA A 255 13.11 -21.01 8.76
CA ALA A 255 13.31 -22.35 9.27
C ALA A 255 12.72 -23.35 8.27
N ASP A 256 13.56 -24.24 7.73
CA ASP A 256 13.18 -25.21 6.69
C ASP A 256 12.81 -24.57 5.34
N LEU A 257 13.69 -23.68 4.85
CA LEU A 257 13.55 -22.98 3.58
C LEU A 257 13.72 -23.94 2.38
N PRO A 258 12.63 -24.27 1.65
CA PRO A 258 12.75 -25.03 0.41
C PRO A 258 13.60 -24.25 -0.58
N HIS A 259 14.50 -24.96 -1.25
CA HIS A 259 15.34 -24.37 -2.27
C HIS A 259 15.72 -25.38 -3.34
N VAL A 260 16.07 -24.87 -4.51
CA VAL A 260 16.62 -25.63 -5.63
C VAL A 260 17.88 -24.93 -6.13
N ILE A 261 18.87 -25.72 -6.51
CA ILE A 261 20.13 -25.24 -7.07
C ILE A 261 20.15 -25.58 -8.56
N ASP A 262 20.63 -24.63 -9.36
CA ASP A 262 20.87 -24.78 -10.79
C ASP A 262 22.13 -24.01 -11.23
N ASP A 263 22.36 -23.95 -12.54
CA ASP A 263 23.53 -23.32 -13.11
C ASP A 263 23.64 -21.81 -12.79
N LEU A 264 22.53 -21.12 -12.52
CA LEU A 264 22.52 -19.69 -12.17
C LEU A 264 22.79 -19.45 -10.69
N GLY A 265 22.42 -20.40 -9.82
CA GLY A 265 22.64 -20.34 -8.39
C GLY A 265 21.57 -21.07 -7.61
N VAL A 266 21.00 -20.43 -6.61
CA VAL A 266 19.97 -21.02 -5.75
C VAL A 266 18.69 -20.19 -5.81
N VAL A 267 17.55 -20.88 -5.89
CA VAL A 267 16.23 -20.26 -5.71
C VAL A 267 15.62 -20.75 -4.42
N ALA A 268 15.25 -19.82 -3.53
CA ALA A 268 14.59 -20.12 -2.28
C ALA A 268 13.07 -19.88 -2.36
N ALA A 269 12.27 -20.66 -1.63
CA ALA A 269 10.81 -20.47 -1.58
C ALA A 269 10.31 -20.36 -0.13
N PRO A 270 10.45 -19.20 0.52
CA PRO A 270 10.03 -19.00 1.91
C PRO A 270 8.54 -19.32 2.08
N LYS A 271 8.23 -20.39 2.83
CA LYS A 271 6.85 -20.87 3.00
C LYS A 271 6.00 -19.80 3.69
N GLY A 272 4.84 -19.48 3.09
CA GLY A 272 3.88 -18.52 3.63
C GLY A 272 4.29 -17.05 3.51
N ALA A 273 5.38 -16.74 2.82
CA ALA A 273 5.72 -15.36 2.47
C ALA A 273 4.89 -14.91 1.26
N GLU A 274 4.36 -13.69 1.36
CA GLU A 274 3.63 -13.00 0.28
C GLU A 274 4.57 -12.01 -0.43
N LEU A 275 4.22 -11.57 -1.65
CA LEU A 275 4.98 -10.51 -2.33
C LEU A 275 5.06 -9.20 -1.53
N ALA A 276 4.09 -8.97 -0.64
CA ALA A 276 4.09 -7.84 0.29
C ALA A 276 5.15 -7.94 1.41
N ASP A 277 5.63 -9.15 1.74
CA ASP A 277 6.63 -9.42 2.79
C ASP A 277 8.06 -9.10 2.32
N THR A 278 8.25 -7.87 1.85
CA THR A 278 9.47 -7.43 1.14
C THR A 278 10.73 -7.54 2.00
N ASP A 279 10.63 -7.34 3.31
CA ASP A 279 11.73 -7.50 4.27
C ASP A 279 12.15 -8.97 4.47
N ILE A 280 11.24 -9.91 4.21
CA ILE A 280 11.51 -11.35 4.23
C ILE A 280 12.17 -11.79 2.92
N LEU A 281 11.73 -11.22 1.79
CA LEU A 281 12.14 -11.61 0.43
C LEU A 281 13.41 -10.91 -0.08
N GLU A 282 13.62 -9.63 0.25
CA GLU A 282 14.78 -8.82 -0.19
C GLU A 282 16.15 -9.49 0.09
N PRO A 283 16.38 -10.18 1.23
CA PRO A 283 17.62 -10.92 1.46
C PRO A 283 17.93 -12.01 0.43
N PHE A 284 16.93 -12.52 -0.29
CA PHE A 284 17.08 -13.54 -1.33
C PHE A 284 17.20 -12.94 -2.74
N MET A 285 17.40 -11.63 -2.87
CA MET A 285 17.61 -10.96 -4.16
C MET A 285 19.09 -10.60 -4.36
N VAL A 286 19.93 -11.61 -4.57
CA VAL A 286 21.39 -11.43 -4.67
C VAL A 286 21.85 -11.73 -6.10
N ARG A 287 22.40 -10.72 -6.79
CA ARG A 287 22.90 -10.89 -8.17
C ARG A 287 24.22 -11.66 -8.27
N ALA A 288 25.04 -11.59 -7.24
CA ALA A 288 26.31 -12.29 -7.13
C ALA A 288 26.67 -12.43 -5.65
N ILE A 289 26.68 -13.66 -5.15
CA ILE A 289 27.03 -13.95 -3.76
C ILE A 289 28.50 -13.60 -3.53
N ALA A 290 28.75 -12.83 -2.48
CA ALA A 290 30.08 -12.50 -2.00
C ALA A 290 30.09 -12.65 -0.47
N GLY A 291 30.60 -13.79 0.01
CA GLY A 291 30.59 -14.14 1.43
C GLY A 291 29.42 -15.05 1.81
N ASP A 292 28.84 -14.83 2.99
CA ASP A 292 27.84 -15.73 3.57
C ASP A 292 26.53 -15.75 2.78
N LEU A 293 25.88 -16.93 2.77
CA LEU A 293 24.55 -17.09 2.20
C LEU A 293 23.46 -16.43 3.08
N PRO A 294 22.34 -15.99 2.47
CA PRO A 294 21.16 -15.55 3.20
C PRO A 294 20.70 -16.55 4.26
N ALA A 295 20.22 -16.04 5.39
CA ALA A 295 19.76 -16.86 6.50
C ALA A 295 18.63 -17.82 6.07
N GLY A 296 18.76 -19.09 6.44
CA GLY A 296 17.84 -20.17 6.05
C GLY A 296 18.42 -21.10 4.98
N LEU A 297 19.39 -20.63 4.17
CA LEU A 297 20.11 -21.49 3.23
C LEU A 297 21.23 -22.30 3.92
N PRO A 298 21.52 -23.53 3.45
CA PRO A 298 22.57 -24.37 4.03
C PRO A 298 23.96 -23.72 3.90
N ARG A 299 24.65 -23.50 5.02
CA ARG A 299 25.99 -22.87 5.04
C ARG A 299 27.04 -23.67 4.28
N GLU A 300 26.86 -24.98 4.14
CA GLU A 300 27.74 -25.86 3.36
C GLU A 300 27.79 -25.54 1.86
N LEU A 301 26.77 -24.85 1.33
CA LEU A 301 26.72 -24.41 -0.07
C LEU A 301 27.46 -23.09 -0.32
N THR A 302 27.99 -22.44 0.73
CA THR A 302 28.56 -21.09 0.64
C THR A 302 29.69 -21.02 -0.39
N ASP A 303 30.64 -21.96 -0.34
CA ASP A 303 31.79 -21.95 -1.25
C ASP A 303 31.37 -22.28 -2.69
N GLU A 304 30.40 -23.18 -2.87
CA GLU A 304 29.88 -23.61 -4.18
C GLU A 304 29.15 -22.48 -4.91
N LEU A 305 28.40 -21.67 -4.18
CA LEU A 305 27.54 -20.63 -4.73
C LEU A 305 28.22 -19.26 -4.84
N GLN A 306 29.52 -19.12 -4.54
CA GLN A 306 30.21 -17.84 -4.69
C GLN A 306 30.12 -17.33 -6.14
N GLY A 307 29.79 -16.04 -6.29
CA GLY A 307 29.56 -15.40 -7.59
C GLY A 307 28.27 -15.81 -8.30
N LYS A 308 27.49 -16.76 -7.76
CA LYS A 308 26.17 -17.15 -8.26
C LYS A 308 25.08 -16.26 -7.69
N ARG A 309 23.86 -16.44 -8.19
CA ARG A 309 22.68 -15.70 -7.75
C ARG A 309 21.97 -16.38 -6.58
N VAL A 310 21.29 -15.57 -5.79
CA VAL A 310 20.15 -16.00 -4.99
C VAL A 310 18.93 -15.33 -5.59
N ASP A 311 17.92 -16.13 -5.89
CA ASP A 311 16.61 -15.68 -6.34
C ASP A 311 15.55 -16.30 -5.40
N PHE A 312 14.30 -15.86 -5.51
CA PHE A 312 13.18 -16.44 -4.75
C PHE A 312 11.98 -16.80 -5.60
N ALA A 313 11.12 -17.66 -5.06
CA ALA A 313 9.81 -17.99 -5.62
C ALA A 313 8.74 -17.98 -4.51
N VAL A 314 7.59 -17.37 -4.77
CA VAL A 314 6.46 -17.29 -3.83
C VAL A 314 5.13 -17.51 -4.53
N VAL A 315 4.12 -17.89 -3.76
CA VAL A 315 2.73 -17.91 -4.22
C VAL A 315 2.27 -16.48 -4.49
N VAL A 316 1.44 -16.33 -5.52
CA VAL A 316 0.72 -15.09 -5.81
C VAL A 316 -0.75 -15.43 -5.82
N GLU A 317 -1.48 -14.91 -4.83
CA GLU A 317 -2.90 -15.18 -4.65
C GLU A 317 -3.73 -14.33 -5.61
N PHE A 318 -3.29 -13.11 -5.89
CA PHE A 318 -4.01 -12.17 -6.75
C PHE A 318 -3.14 -11.61 -7.85
N LEU A 319 -3.69 -11.51 -9.07
CA LEU A 319 -2.96 -10.90 -10.20
C LEU A 319 -2.56 -9.44 -9.92
N SER A 320 -3.35 -8.72 -9.13
CA SER A 320 -3.08 -7.33 -8.75
C SER A 320 -1.83 -7.16 -7.88
N GLU A 321 -1.23 -8.25 -7.39
CA GLU A 321 0.04 -8.23 -6.67
C GLU A 321 1.25 -7.97 -7.57
N VAL A 322 1.10 -8.20 -8.88
CA VAL A 322 2.15 -8.00 -9.87
C VAL A 322 1.71 -6.99 -10.93
N PHE A 323 2.68 -6.31 -11.53
CA PHE A 323 2.43 -5.17 -12.43
C PHE A 323 2.96 -5.45 -13.83
N VAL A 324 2.27 -4.91 -14.82
CA VAL A 324 2.75 -4.71 -16.19
C VAL A 324 2.81 -3.21 -16.46
N GLU A 325 3.43 -2.79 -17.56
CA GLU A 325 3.77 -1.39 -17.91
C GLU A 325 2.75 -0.33 -17.45
N GLU A 326 1.45 -0.60 -17.61
CA GLU A 326 0.34 0.33 -17.39
C GLU A 326 -0.42 0.13 -16.05
N GLY A 327 0.04 -0.74 -15.15
CA GLY A 327 -0.59 -0.92 -13.83
C GLY A 327 -0.64 -2.37 -13.33
N PRO A 328 -1.49 -2.66 -12.32
CA PRO A 328 -1.70 -4.02 -11.83
C PRO A 328 -2.12 -4.97 -12.96
N LEU A 329 -1.61 -6.20 -12.92
CA LEU A 329 -1.90 -7.21 -13.92
C LEU A 329 -3.38 -7.63 -13.83
N SER A 330 -4.06 -7.56 -14.97
CA SER A 330 -5.42 -8.06 -15.12
C SER A 330 -5.44 -9.44 -15.78
N LYS A 331 -6.52 -10.21 -15.55
CA LYS A 331 -6.71 -11.52 -16.19
C LYS A 331 -6.74 -11.42 -17.72
N PRO A 332 -7.50 -10.50 -18.36
CA PRO A 332 -7.48 -10.36 -19.82
C PRO A 332 -6.08 -10.03 -20.37
N HIS A 333 -5.34 -9.17 -19.67
CA HIS A 333 -3.97 -8.83 -20.07
C HIS A 333 -3.06 -10.05 -19.98
N PHE A 334 -3.12 -10.81 -18.88
CA PHE A 334 -2.36 -12.04 -18.71
C PHE A 334 -2.71 -13.08 -19.79
N GLU A 335 -3.99 -13.34 -20.04
CA GLU A 335 -4.43 -14.32 -21.04
C GLU A 335 -4.01 -13.96 -22.47
N THR A 336 -3.87 -12.66 -22.75
CA THR A 336 -3.46 -12.16 -24.07
C THR A 336 -1.95 -12.19 -24.28
N HIS A 337 -1.17 -11.85 -23.25
CA HIS A 337 0.27 -11.62 -23.38
C HIS A 337 1.15 -12.72 -22.79
N ALA A 338 0.61 -13.58 -21.92
CA ALA A 338 1.37 -14.67 -21.34
C ALA A 338 1.65 -15.77 -22.37
N ASN A 339 2.89 -16.25 -22.37
CA ASN A 339 3.36 -17.27 -23.29
C ASN A 339 3.18 -18.67 -22.66
N PRO A 340 2.76 -19.67 -23.44
CA PRO A 340 2.74 -21.04 -22.96
C PRO A 340 4.17 -21.52 -22.70
N HIS A 341 4.37 -22.22 -21.58
CA HIS A 341 5.64 -22.81 -21.19
C HIS A 341 5.39 -24.22 -20.64
N MET A 342 6.32 -25.14 -20.86
CA MET A 342 6.31 -26.45 -20.21
C MET A 342 7.16 -26.40 -18.95
N ILE A 343 6.60 -26.75 -17.80
CA ILE A 343 7.30 -26.81 -16.51
C ILE A 343 6.91 -28.12 -15.84
N GLY A 344 7.88 -28.97 -15.48
CA GLY A 344 7.60 -30.25 -14.83
C GLY A 344 6.68 -31.19 -15.64
N GLY A 345 6.70 -31.08 -16.97
CA GLY A 345 5.80 -31.83 -17.86
C GLY A 345 4.36 -31.31 -17.90
N GLN A 346 4.07 -30.16 -17.31
CA GLN A 346 2.77 -29.51 -17.33
C GLN A 346 2.81 -28.20 -18.14
N GLU A 347 1.72 -27.90 -18.83
CA GLU A 347 1.57 -26.64 -19.54
C GLU A 347 1.14 -25.54 -18.57
N VAL A 348 1.92 -24.48 -18.51
CA VAL A 348 1.67 -23.27 -17.72
C VAL A 348 1.73 -22.05 -18.63
N ARG A 349 1.24 -20.91 -18.16
CA ARG A 349 1.44 -19.63 -18.83
C ARG A 349 2.40 -18.76 -18.02
N ALA A 350 3.32 -18.09 -18.70
CA ALA A 350 4.34 -17.25 -18.08
C ALA A 350 4.37 -15.85 -18.71
N LEU A 351 4.54 -14.83 -17.88
CA LEU A 351 4.63 -13.43 -18.29
C LEU A 351 5.71 -12.72 -17.46
N GLU A 352 6.52 -11.87 -18.09
CA GLU A 352 7.39 -10.96 -17.34
C GLU A 352 6.52 -9.91 -16.64
N VAL A 353 6.73 -9.76 -15.33
CA VAL A 353 5.99 -8.79 -14.52
C VAL A 353 6.94 -8.06 -13.58
N LEU A 354 6.46 -6.97 -13.01
CA LEU A 354 7.12 -6.21 -11.95
C LEU A 354 6.47 -6.55 -10.60
N ALA A 355 7.23 -7.11 -9.67
CA ALA A 355 6.85 -7.21 -8.26
C ALA A 355 7.31 -5.93 -7.53
N PRO A 356 6.41 -5.15 -6.92
CA PRO A 356 6.80 -3.89 -6.30
C PRO A 356 7.81 -4.07 -5.17
N ARG A 357 8.83 -3.19 -5.13
CA ARG A 357 10.04 -3.27 -4.29
C ARG A 357 10.97 -4.48 -4.56
N LEU A 358 10.49 -5.52 -5.24
CA LEU A 358 11.25 -6.75 -5.52
C LEU A 358 11.72 -6.86 -6.98
N GLY A 359 11.32 -5.90 -7.83
CA GLY A 359 11.82 -5.79 -9.19
C GLY A 359 11.16 -6.75 -10.17
N ARG A 360 11.80 -6.94 -11.33
CA ARG A 360 11.27 -7.75 -12.43
C ARG A 360 11.43 -9.24 -12.15
N GLY A 361 10.46 -10.01 -12.60
CA GLY A 361 10.49 -11.46 -12.54
C GLY A 361 9.47 -12.08 -13.47
N THR A 362 9.23 -13.37 -13.31
CA THR A 362 8.30 -14.14 -14.11
C THR A 362 7.13 -14.54 -13.25
N PHE A 363 5.93 -14.14 -13.65
CA PHE A 363 4.70 -14.67 -13.09
C PHE A 363 4.26 -15.88 -13.92
N VAL A 364 4.06 -17.01 -13.24
CA VAL A 364 3.67 -18.29 -13.82
C VAL A 364 2.31 -18.69 -13.27
N ARG A 365 1.38 -19.12 -14.14
CA ARG A 365 0.03 -19.52 -13.75
C ARG A 365 -0.38 -20.87 -14.36
N ARG A 366 -1.07 -21.68 -13.56
CA ARG A 366 -1.76 -22.91 -13.97
C ARG A 366 -3.19 -22.86 -13.44
N GLY A 367 -4.16 -22.66 -14.33
CA GLY A 367 -5.55 -22.43 -13.90
C GLY A 367 -5.65 -21.16 -13.05
N TYR A 368 -6.08 -21.30 -11.79
CA TYR A 368 -6.14 -20.19 -10.83
C TYR A 368 -4.84 -20.02 -10.04
N ALA A 369 -4.07 -21.09 -9.81
CA ALA A 369 -2.84 -21.08 -9.04
C ALA A 369 -1.75 -20.23 -9.71
N GLY A 370 -1.10 -19.36 -8.92
CA GLY A 370 -0.09 -18.41 -9.38
C GLY A 370 1.20 -18.46 -8.56
N ALA A 371 2.33 -18.28 -9.23
CA ALA A 371 3.64 -18.15 -8.59
C ALA A 371 4.49 -17.06 -9.24
N PHE A 372 5.16 -16.25 -8.43
CA PHE A 372 6.18 -15.30 -8.90
C PHE A 372 7.56 -15.88 -8.63
N VAL A 373 8.45 -15.75 -9.62
CA VAL A 373 9.88 -16.08 -9.49
C VAL A 373 10.68 -14.82 -9.81
N SER A 374 11.67 -14.49 -8.98
CA SER A 374 12.55 -13.32 -9.17
C SER A 374 13.59 -13.51 -10.27
N ARG A 375 13.18 -14.16 -11.37
CA ARG A 375 13.96 -14.40 -12.59
C ARG A 375 13.14 -13.96 -13.78
N THR A 376 13.77 -13.33 -14.76
CA THR A 376 13.12 -12.90 -16.00
C THR A 376 12.89 -14.10 -16.93
N PRO A 377 11.95 -14.02 -17.91
CA PRO A 377 11.60 -15.20 -18.71
C PRO A 377 12.72 -15.78 -19.59
N ASP A 378 13.80 -15.03 -19.81
CA ASP A 378 15.01 -15.48 -20.51
C ASP A 378 15.94 -16.34 -19.62
N GLN A 379 15.66 -16.41 -18.32
CA GLN A 379 16.44 -17.18 -17.36
C GLN A 379 15.78 -18.53 -17.08
N ALA A 380 16.59 -19.53 -16.76
CA ALA A 380 16.08 -20.84 -16.36
C ALA A 380 15.14 -20.70 -15.15
N LEU A 381 13.97 -21.32 -15.22
CA LEU A 381 12.98 -21.30 -14.13
C LEU A 381 13.12 -22.56 -13.25
N PRO A 382 12.97 -22.44 -11.91
CA PRO A 382 13.11 -23.56 -10.99
C PRO A 382 11.87 -24.46 -11.01
N GLU A 383 11.79 -25.37 -11.98
CA GLU A 383 10.57 -26.12 -12.28
C GLU A 383 9.95 -26.82 -11.07
N ALA A 384 10.77 -27.52 -10.28
CA ALA A 384 10.30 -28.27 -9.11
C ALA A 384 9.67 -27.37 -8.02
N LEU A 385 10.21 -26.17 -7.82
CA LEU A 385 9.64 -25.21 -6.87
C LEU A 385 8.34 -24.61 -7.39
N ILE A 386 8.30 -24.25 -8.68
CA ILE A 386 7.10 -23.70 -9.29
C ILE A 386 5.95 -24.69 -9.19
N ILE A 387 6.17 -25.96 -9.53
CA ILE A 387 5.13 -26.99 -9.41
C ILE A 387 4.68 -27.16 -7.95
N ALA A 388 5.60 -27.21 -6.99
CA ALA A 388 5.25 -27.32 -5.59
C ALA A 388 4.41 -26.12 -5.09
N LEU A 389 4.71 -24.90 -5.56
CA LEU A 389 3.95 -23.69 -5.22
C LEU A 389 2.56 -23.69 -5.87
N LEU A 390 2.45 -24.12 -7.12
CA LEU A 390 1.18 -24.22 -7.83
C LEU A 390 0.29 -25.31 -7.22
N ASP A 391 0.84 -26.49 -6.93
CA ASP A 391 0.13 -27.61 -6.30
C ASP A 391 -0.34 -27.29 -4.87
N SER A 392 0.29 -26.33 -4.19
CA SER A 392 -0.14 -25.89 -2.86
C SER A 392 -1.44 -25.07 -2.86
N GLN A 393 -1.91 -24.66 -4.04
CA GLN A 393 -3.08 -23.82 -4.26
C GLN A 393 -4.26 -24.55 -4.93
N ASP A 394 -4.03 -25.78 -5.39
CA ASP A 394 -5.07 -26.67 -5.95
C ASP A 394 -5.75 -27.48 -4.84
#